data_AF-A0A936Q8J3-F1
#
_entry.id   AF-A0A936Q8J3-F1
#
_cell.length_a   1.000
_cell.length_b   1.000
_cell.length_c   1.000
_cell.angle_alpha   90.00
_cell.angle_beta   90.00
_cell.angle_gamma   90.00
#
_symmetry.space_group_name_H-M   'P 1'
#
loop_
_entity.id
_entity.type
_entity.pdbx_description
1 polymer ?
#
loop_
_entity_poly.entity_id
_entity_poly.type
_entity_poly.pdbx_seq_one_letter_code
_entity_poly.pdbx_strand_id
1 'polypeptide(L)'
;MSPSVVALICMSVVMCVMTLLVGVLYALQAVSRRQAKSAAAVPEDGITPELVVVLAAAAHAALGKAVVVRRIHVLRPAGQENWSRVGRIDILRSHRMEPKR
;
A
#
# COMPACT_ATOMS: atom_id res chain seq x y z
N MET A 1 38.63 -43.33 15.99
CA MET A 1 37.77 -42.99 14.84
C MET A 1 38.65 -42.86 13.61
N SER A 2 38.30 -43.48 12.49
CA SER A 2 39.09 -43.36 11.26
C SER A 2 38.90 -41.97 10.64
N PRO A 3 39.95 -41.38 10.04
CA PRO A 3 39.89 -40.03 9.47
C PRO A 3 38.81 -39.91 8.38
N SER A 4 38.53 -40.99 7.66
CA SER A 4 37.48 -41.08 6.64
C SER A 4 36.07 -40.84 7.19
N VAL A 5 35.79 -41.29 8.43
CA VAL A 5 34.49 -41.09 9.08
C VAL A 5 34.30 -39.63 9.49
N VAL A 6 35.36 -38.99 9.97
CA VAL A 6 35.33 -37.56 10.34
C VAL A 6 35.08 -36.69 9.10
N ALA A 7 35.73 -37.01 7.97
CA ALA A 7 35.53 -36.30 6.71
C ALA A 7 34.08 -36.41 6.18
N LEU A 8 33.48 -37.60 6.27
CA LEU A 8 32.09 -37.82 5.86
C LEU A 8 31.10 -37.03 6.72
N ILE A 9 31.33 -36.98 8.04
CA ILE A 9 30.50 -36.19 8.95
C ILE A 9 30.59 -34.70 8.62
N CYS A 10 31.80 -34.17 8.42
CA CYS A 10 31.99 -32.76 8.03
C CYS A 10 31.28 -32.41 6.71
N MET A 11 31.40 -33.25 5.68
CA MET A 11 30.72 -33.04 4.40
C MET A 11 29.19 -33.05 4.54
N SER A 12 28.66 -33.99 5.31
CA SER A 12 27.23 -34.08 5.61
C SER A 12 26.70 -32.80 6.28
N VAL A 13 27.42 -32.29 7.27
CA VAL A 13 27.04 -31.07 7.98
C VAL A 13 27.03 -29.86 7.03
N VAL A 14 28.07 -29.68 6.22
CA VAL A 14 28.15 -28.56 5.28
C VAL A 14 27.01 -28.61 4.26
N MET A 15 26.72 -29.78 3.69
CA MET A 15 25.60 -29.95 2.76
C MET A 15 24.26 -29.61 3.43
N CYS A 16 24.06 -30.03 4.67
CA CYS A 16 22.83 -29.77 5.42
C CYS A 16 22.64 -28.27 5.72
N VAL A 17 23.72 -27.56 6.05
CA VAL A 17 23.69 -26.11 6.26
C VAL A 17 23.38 -25.36 4.98
N MET A 18 24.00 -25.73 3.86
CA MET A 18 23.76 -25.10 2.56
C MET A 18 22.32 -25.29 2.08
N THR A 19 21.74 -26.48 2.25
CA THR A 19 20.35 -26.73 1.85
C THR A 19 19.35 -25.96 2.71
N LEU A 20 19.61 -25.86 4.02
CA LEU A 20 18.82 -25.00 4.91
C LEU A 20 18.87 -23.52 4.48
N LEU A 21 20.06 -23.01 4.18
CA LEU A 21 20.25 -21.63 3.70
C LEU A 21 19.47 -21.37 2.40
N VAL A 22 19.58 -22.28 1.43
CA VAL A 22 18.82 -22.17 0.17
C VAL A 22 17.31 -22.20 0.44
N GLY A 23 16.83 -23.09 1.30
CA GLY A 23 15.42 -23.16 1.68
C GLY A 23 14.90 -21.85 2.30
N VAL A 24 15.68 -21.25 3.21
CA VAL A 24 15.36 -19.96 3.83
C VAL A 24 15.33 -18.84 2.80
N LEU A 25 16.34 -18.76 1.92
CA LEU A 25 16.37 -17.76 0.85
C LEU A 25 15.17 -17.89 -0.10
N TYR A 26 14.79 -19.12 -0.44
CA TYR A 26 13.63 -19.39 -1.30
C TYR A 26 12.32 -19.00 -0.62
N ALA A 27 12.18 -19.28 0.68
CA ALA A 27 11.03 -18.86 1.47
C ALA A 27 10.93 -17.32 1.53
N LEU A 28 12.04 -16.64 1.79
CA LEU A 28 12.11 -15.18 1.79
C LEU A 28 11.77 -14.58 0.41
N GLN A 29 12.27 -15.18 -0.67
CA GLN A 29 11.93 -14.77 -2.04
C GLN A 29 10.45 -15.00 -2.37
N ALA A 30 9.84 -16.08 -1.89
CA ALA A 30 8.42 -16.33 -2.08
C ALA A 30 7.56 -15.28 -1.35
N VAL A 31 7.97 -14.87 -0.15
CA VAL A 31 7.31 -13.80 0.62
C VAL A 31 7.50 -12.44 -0.05
N SER A 32 8.71 -12.10 -0.50
CA SER A 32 8.98 -10.83 -1.17
C SER A 32 8.26 -10.71 -2.52
N ARG A 33 8.18 -11.78 -3.30
CA ARG A 33 7.39 -11.82 -4.55
C ARG A 33 5.90 -11.63 -4.30
N ARG A 34 5.35 -12.16 -3.19
CA ARG A 34 3.96 -11.90 -2.80
C ARG A 34 3.75 -10.43 -2.46
N GLN A 35 4.68 -9.80 -1.73
CA GLN A 35 4.62 -8.38 -1.42
C GLN A 35 4.75 -7.49 -2.67
N ALA A 36 5.64 -7.83 -3.60
CA ALA A 36 5.80 -7.11 -4.86
C ALA A 36 4.57 -7.23 -5.76
N LYS A 37 3.91 -8.40 -5.80
CA LYS A 37 2.66 -8.58 -6.56
C LYS A 37 1.49 -7.80 -5.95
N SER A 38 1.47 -7.58 -4.64
CA SER A 38 0.50 -6.69 -3.98
C SER A 38 0.81 -5.21 -4.19
N ALA A 39 2.08 -4.84 -4.36
CA ALA A 39 2.50 -3.48 -4.71
C ALA A 39 2.29 -3.14 -6.20
N ALA A 40 2.25 -4.14 -7.08
CA ALA A 40 2.02 -4.01 -8.51
C ALA A 40 0.54 -3.93 -8.92
N ALA A 41 -0.38 -3.67 -7.96
CA ALA A 41 -1.72 -3.23 -8.31
C ALA A 41 -1.61 -1.82 -8.90
N VAL A 42 -1.43 -1.76 -10.23
CA VAL A 42 -1.44 -0.54 -11.02
C VAL A 42 -2.75 0.20 -10.73
N PRO A 43 -2.69 1.50 -10.39
CA PRO A 43 -3.88 2.27 -10.02
C PRO A 43 -4.63 2.67 -11.29
N GLU A 44 -5.70 1.94 -11.59
CA GLU A 44 -6.69 2.27 -12.64
C GLU A 44 -7.29 3.69 -12.49
N ASP A 45 -7.20 4.30 -11.30
CA ASP A 45 -7.89 5.55 -10.95
C ASP A 45 -7.00 6.82 -10.94
N GLY A 46 -5.76 6.75 -11.42
CA GLY A 46 -4.84 7.90 -11.41
C GLY A 46 -4.31 8.26 -10.01
N ILE A 47 -4.40 7.33 -9.05
CA ILE A 47 -3.75 7.46 -7.75
C ILE A 47 -2.27 7.16 -7.92
N THR A 48 -1.40 8.16 -7.91
CA THR A 48 0.04 7.91 -8.00
C THR A 48 0.60 7.43 -6.66
N PRO A 49 1.70 6.65 -6.65
CA PRO A 49 2.33 6.19 -5.40
C PRO A 49 2.75 7.37 -4.51
N GLU A 50 3.17 8.49 -5.09
CA GLU A 50 3.51 9.71 -4.35
C GLU A 50 2.30 10.26 -3.58
N LEU A 51 1.12 10.23 -4.18
CA LEU A 51 -0.12 10.66 -3.52
C LEU A 51 -0.45 9.78 -2.32
N VAL A 52 -0.25 8.47 -2.43
CA VAL A 52 -0.44 7.53 -1.31
C VAL A 52 0.51 7.84 -0.16
N VAL A 53 1.77 8.17 -0.46
CA VAL A 53 2.77 8.55 0.55
C VAL A 53 2.35 9.83 1.28
N VAL A 54 1.91 10.86 0.54
CA VAL A 54 1.43 12.12 1.14
C VAL A 54 0.21 11.87 2.04
N LEU A 55 -0.76 11.06 1.59
CA LEU A 55 -1.93 10.70 2.38
C LEU A 55 -1.56 9.92 3.65
N ALA A 56 -0.63 8.98 3.55
CA ALA A 56 -0.15 8.21 4.70
C ALA A 56 0.57 9.11 5.72
N ALA A 57 1.41 10.04 5.26
CA ALA A 57 2.09 11.01 6.12
C ALA A 57 1.10 11.94 6.83
N ALA A 58 0.10 12.45 6.10
CA ALA A 58 -0.95 13.28 6.68
C ALA A 58 -1.77 12.52 7.73
N ALA A 59 -2.13 11.26 7.45
CA ALA A 59 -2.85 10.42 8.41
C ALA A 59 -2.01 10.11 9.65
N HIS A 60 -0.70 9.88 9.49
CA HIS A 60 0.22 9.70 10.61
C HIS A 60 0.29 10.94 11.50
N ALA A 61 0.42 12.13 10.90
CA ALA A 61 0.46 13.39 11.62
C ALA A 61 -0.86 13.69 12.35
N ALA A 62 -2.00 13.41 11.72
CA ALA A 62 -3.31 13.66 12.32
C ALA A 62 -3.67 12.67 13.45
N LEU A 63 -3.25 11.42 13.33
CA LEU A 63 -3.61 10.35 14.28
C LEU A 63 -2.53 10.10 15.35
N GLY A 64 -1.32 10.62 15.17
CA GLY A 64 -0.19 10.46 16.11
C GLY A 64 0.33 9.03 16.26
N LYS A 65 -0.02 8.12 15.33
CA LYS A 65 0.33 6.69 15.39
C LYS A 65 0.66 6.15 14.02
N ALA A 66 1.42 5.06 13.93
CA ALA A 66 1.74 4.44 12.65
C ALA A 66 0.46 4.04 11.89
N VAL A 67 0.37 4.40 10.61
CA VAL A 67 -0.80 4.16 9.76
C VAL A 67 -0.39 3.32 8.55
N VAL A 68 -1.20 2.32 8.22
CA VAL A 68 -1.06 1.51 7.00
C VAL A 68 -2.30 1.70 6.14
N VAL A 69 -2.09 2.23 4.94
CA VAL A 69 -3.17 2.41 3.96
C VAL A 69 -3.43 1.08 3.26
N ARG A 70 -4.57 0.44 3.57
CA ARG A 70 -4.95 -0.85 2.96
C ARG A 70 -5.74 -0.70 1.67
N ARG A 71 -6.55 0.35 1.56
CA ARG A 71 -7.48 0.56 0.44
C ARG A 71 -7.81 2.03 0.29
N ILE A 72 -7.78 2.50 -0.94
CA ILE A 72 -8.20 3.86 -1.31
C ILE A 72 -9.36 3.69 -2.29
N HIS A 73 -10.47 4.37 -2.05
CA HIS A 73 -11.58 4.46 -3.00
C HIS A 73 -11.72 5.92 -3.41
N VAL A 74 -11.57 6.20 -4.71
CA VAL A 74 -11.84 7.53 -5.25
C VAL A 74 -13.34 7.62 -5.51
N LEU A 75 -14.03 8.45 -4.75
CA LEU A 75 -15.43 8.77 -5.05
C LEU A 75 -15.45 9.75 -6.22
N ARG A 76 -15.65 9.22 -7.44
CA ARG A 76 -15.96 10.04 -8.62
C ARG A 76 -17.48 9.97 -8.86
N PRO A 77 -18.28 10.90 -8.32
CA PRO A 77 -19.70 10.94 -8.67
C PRO A 77 -19.84 11.24 -10.16
N ALA A 78 -20.68 10.48 -10.86
CA ALA A 78 -21.06 10.78 -12.24
C ALA A 78 -21.70 12.19 -12.26
N GLY A 79 -21.20 13.08 -13.12
CA GLY A 79 -21.67 14.47 -13.19
C GLY A 79 -20.90 15.45 -12.30
N GLN A 80 -19.56 15.47 -12.41
CA GLN A 80 -18.66 16.47 -11.77
C GLN A 80 -18.99 17.94 -12.11
N GLU A 81 -19.98 18.17 -12.98
CA GLU A 81 -20.69 19.43 -13.18
C GLU A 81 -21.41 19.94 -11.91
N ASN A 82 -21.75 19.05 -10.97
CA ASN A 82 -22.63 19.35 -9.84
C ASN A 82 -22.02 20.29 -8.79
N TRP A 83 -20.71 20.31 -8.54
CA TRP A 83 -20.13 21.24 -7.55
C TRP A 83 -20.26 22.68 -8.02
N SER A 84 -19.98 22.92 -9.30
CA SER A 84 -20.17 24.22 -9.93
C SER A 84 -21.66 24.62 -9.99
N ARG A 85 -22.58 23.64 -10.07
CA ARG A 85 -24.02 23.86 -10.16
C ARG A 85 -24.65 24.13 -8.80
N VAL A 86 -24.25 23.40 -7.75
CA VAL A 86 -24.68 23.61 -6.36
C VAL A 86 -24.25 24.99 -5.89
N GLY A 87 -22.97 25.37 -6.10
CA GLY A 87 -22.49 26.71 -5.75
C GLY A 87 -23.20 27.83 -6.53
N ARG A 88 -23.50 27.62 -7.82
CA ARG A 88 -24.21 28.61 -8.65
C ARG A 88 -25.68 28.76 -8.25
N ILE A 89 -26.34 27.68 -7.81
CA ILE A 89 -27.71 27.73 -7.29
C ILE A 89 -27.75 28.46 -5.94
N ASP A 90 -26.80 28.21 -5.04
CA ASP A 90 -26.75 28.88 -3.73
C ASP A 90 -26.48 30.39 -3.85
N ILE A 91 -25.60 30.80 -4.77
CA ILE A 91 -25.33 32.24 -5.04
C ILE A 91 -26.56 32.94 -5.62
N LEU A 92 -27.29 32.30 -6.55
CA LEU A 92 -28.52 32.89 -7.10
C LEU A 92 -29.64 32.95 -6.04
N ARG A 93 -29.63 32.06 -5.06
CA ARG A 93 -30.63 32.00 -3.99
C ARG A 93 -30.38 33.04 -2.89
N SER A 94 -29.13 33.40 -2.60
CA SER A 94 -28.82 34.44 -1.60
C SER A 94 -29.35 35.83 -1.96
N HIS A 95 -29.53 36.11 -3.26
CA HIS A 95 -30.09 37.39 -3.72
C HIS A 95 -31.63 37.48 -3.63
N ARG A 96 -32.33 36.41 -3.25
CA ARG A 96 -33.80 36.38 -3.11
C ARG A 96 -34.31 36.56 -1.67
N MET A 97 -33.48 37.05 -0.75
CA MET A 97 -33.96 37.49 0.57
C MET A 97 -34.82 38.74 0.37
N GLU A 98 -36.12 38.55 0.14
CA GLU A 98 -37.11 39.63 0.19
C GLU A 98 -37.08 40.27 1.60
N PRO A 99 -37.11 41.61 1.70
CA PRO A 99 -37.18 42.28 2.98
C PRO A 99 -38.49 41.90 3.67
N LYS A 100 -38.36 41.40 4.90
CA LYS A 100 -39.47 41.01 5.77
C LYS A 100 -40.34 42.25 6.01
N ARG A 101 -41.58 42.23 5.53
CA ARG A 101 -42.62 43.23 5.84
C ARG A 101 -42.94 43.25 7.32
#